data_AF-A0A4U3A8X7-F1
#
_entry.id   AF-A0A4U3A8X7-F1
#
_cell.length_a   1.000
_cell.length_b   1.000
_cell.length_c   1.000
_cell.angle_alpha   90.00
_cell.angle_beta   90.00
_cell.angle_gamma   90.00
#
_symmetry.space_group_name_H-M   'P 1'
#
loop_
_entity.id
_entity.type
_entity.pdbx_description
1 polymer ?
#
loop_
_entity_poly.entity_id
_entity_poly.type
_entity_poly.pdbx_seq_one_letter_code
_entity_poly.pdbx_strand_id
1 'polypeptide(L)'
;MSSFTFNRERKNYIHIERGWKKPVWAPLRRNFLSVPGYPGARLLNTQTEKRVLSIPVGIIVPDGICLETVTEEIADWLITEQPKELIFDVEPDRTYLAVIDEEFDLDEFVNIGKGTLQFICPMPYKLGKTNTHTFTQNWSTEITSNFTNKGSVEAPALLEIDVTKPSTFLDVWFGKYPLERNYFRIGYPLTVEETTVQERERVLWDDMSTTIGWTPVTSQVEEMRGTGELKVKDGTALYCPYYGPEGTEKFHGGIAKKSIPGGPIQDFEMETRVHLQSKNIDQMGRVEVLLLDESSNIVARINMNDLYWDAEI
;
A
#
# COMPACT_ATOMS: atom_id res chain seq x y z
N MET A 1 17.20 36.01 5.99
CA MET A 1 16.22 35.93 4.89
C MET A 1 15.37 34.69 5.15
N SER A 2 14.05 34.80 5.10
CA SER A 2 13.15 33.65 5.27
C SER A 2 12.99 32.92 3.93
N SER A 3 12.97 31.59 3.95
CA SER A 3 12.67 30.78 2.77
C SER A 3 11.52 29.80 3.09
N PHE A 4 11.30 28.86 2.18
CA PHE A 4 10.34 27.77 2.33
C PHE A 4 10.96 26.45 1.84
N THR A 5 10.42 25.36 2.35
CA THR A 5 10.69 23.98 1.92
C THR A 5 9.47 23.50 1.15
N PHE A 6 9.66 22.96 -0.05
CA PHE A 6 8.61 22.39 -0.87
C PHE A 6 8.99 20.97 -1.28
N ASN A 7 8.07 20.02 -1.12
CA ASN A 7 8.30 18.61 -1.45
C ASN A 7 9.58 18.03 -0.78
N ARG A 8 9.82 18.40 0.50
CA ARG A 8 11.01 18.02 1.31
C ARG A 8 12.35 18.58 0.82
N GLU A 9 12.34 19.41 -0.21
CA GLU A 9 13.53 20.06 -0.73
C GLU A 9 13.51 21.57 -0.40
N ARG A 10 14.70 22.14 -0.19
CA ARG A 10 14.90 23.56 0.09
C ARG A 10 16.01 24.07 -0.81
N LYS A 11 15.72 25.09 -1.62
CA LYS A 11 16.72 25.73 -2.49
C LYS A 11 17.32 26.93 -1.77
N ASN A 12 18.63 26.94 -1.61
CA ASN A 12 19.35 28.00 -0.88
C ASN A 12 19.38 29.34 -1.63
N TYR A 13 19.20 29.32 -2.95
CA TYR A 13 19.18 30.51 -3.81
C TYR A 13 17.82 31.22 -3.82
N ILE A 14 16.78 30.67 -3.20
CA ILE A 14 15.43 31.27 -3.14
C ILE A 14 15.18 31.88 -1.77
N HIS A 15 14.80 33.15 -1.78
CA HIS A 15 14.49 33.91 -0.58
C HIS A 15 13.15 34.63 -0.73
N ILE A 16 12.32 34.57 0.30
CA ILE A 16 11.06 35.32 0.34
C ILE A 16 11.39 36.79 0.58
N GLU A 17 10.80 37.68 -0.22
CA GLU A 17 11.01 39.11 -0.11
C GLU A 17 10.54 39.66 1.26
N ARG A 18 11.27 40.67 1.75
CA ARG A 18 10.99 41.27 3.05
C ARG A 18 9.67 42.04 3.00
N GLY A 19 8.81 41.79 3.98
CA GLY A 19 7.54 42.50 4.13
C GLY A 19 6.33 41.78 3.52
N TRP A 20 6.54 40.61 2.91
CA TRP A 20 5.43 39.76 2.51
C TRP A 20 4.55 39.39 3.70
N LYS A 21 3.25 39.62 3.57
CA LYS A 21 2.24 39.28 4.57
C LYS A 21 1.41 38.11 4.07
N LYS A 22 1.54 36.98 4.77
CA LYS A 22 0.70 35.81 4.54
C LYS A 22 -0.79 36.14 4.75
N PRO A 23 -1.68 35.68 3.86
CA PRO A 23 -3.11 35.72 4.12
C PRO A 23 -3.44 35.02 5.45
N VAL A 24 -4.19 35.71 6.32
CA VAL A 24 -4.51 35.19 7.66
C VAL A 24 -5.54 34.06 7.59
N TRP A 25 -6.48 34.16 6.65
CA TRP A 25 -7.52 33.16 6.41
C TRP A 25 -7.62 32.82 4.92
N ALA A 26 -8.25 31.69 4.60
CA ALA A 26 -8.60 31.35 3.23
C ALA A 26 -9.83 32.15 2.79
N PRO A 27 -10.02 32.44 1.49
CA PRO A 27 -11.17 33.18 1.01
C PRO A 27 -12.48 32.55 1.49
N LEU A 28 -13.41 33.41 1.94
CA LEU A 28 -14.71 32.99 2.45
C LEU A 28 -15.80 33.47 1.51
N ARG A 29 -16.53 32.54 0.91
CA ARG A 29 -17.74 32.85 0.15
C ARG A 29 -18.96 32.72 1.07
N ARG A 30 -19.67 33.82 1.26
CA ARG A 30 -20.86 33.89 2.11
C ARG A 30 -22.10 34.05 1.24
N ASN A 31 -23.07 33.15 1.42
CA ASN A 31 -24.35 33.25 0.73
C ASN A 31 -25.35 33.97 1.64
N PHE A 32 -25.91 35.08 1.15
CA PHE A 32 -26.85 35.91 1.89
C PHE A 32 -28.24 35.88 1.23
N LEU A 33 -29.28 35.84 2.05
CA LEU A 33 -30.67 35.96 1.64
C LEU A 33 -31.20 37.35 2.00
N SER A 34 -31.55 38.13 1.00
CA SER A 34 -32.21 39.43 1.16
C SER A 34 -33.73 39.27 1.01
N VAL A 35 -34.49 39.81 1.96
CA VAL A 35 -35.97 39.71 1.99
C VAL A 35 -36.58 41.11 2.06
N PRO A 36 -37.61 41.45 1.25
CA PRO A 36 -38.28 42.74 1.33
C PRO A 36 -38.81 43.05 2.74
N GLY A 37 -38.59 44.27 3.22
CA GLY A 37 -39.02 44.70 4.56
C GLY A 37 -38.09 44.30 5.71
N TYR A 38 -37.00 43.59 5.43
CA TYR A 38 -35.96 43.27 6.41
C TYR A 38 -34.70 44.11 6.17
N PRO A 39 -34.27 44.97 7.10
CA PRO A 39 -33.00 45.68 6.98
C PRO A 39 -31.80 44.72 6.98
N GLY A 40 -31.06 44.69 5.87
CA GLY A 40 -29.89 43.82 5.69
C GLY A 40 -30.23 42.47 5.04
N ALA A 41 -29.43 41.44 5.33
CA ALA A 41 -29.59 40.11 4.77
C ALA A 41 -29.28 39.03 5.81
N ARG A 42 -29.87 37.84 5.65
CA ARG A 42 -29.61 36.67 6.49
C ARG A 42 -28.46 35.85 5.91
N LEU A 43 -27.48 35.48 6.73
CA LEU A 43 -26.41 34.58 6.32
C LEU A 43 -26.94 33.15 6.25
N LEU A 44 -26.96 32.56 5.05
CA LEU A 44 -27.41 31.19 4.82
C LEU A 44 -26.29 30.18 5.13
N ASN A 45 -25.13 30.38 4.54
CA ASN A 45 -23.95 29.56 4.78
C ASN A 45 -22.66 30.34 4.48
N THR A 46 -21.54 29.79 4.96
CA THR A 46 -20.18 30.24 4.65
C THR A 46 -19.41 29.05 4.10
N GLN A 47 -18.83 29.21 2.92
CA GLN A 47 -17.96 28.22 2.28
C GLN A 47 -16.52 28.74 2.29
N THR A 48 -15.60 27.92 2.78
CA THR A 48 -14.16 28.20 2.71
C THR A 48 -13.63 27.72 1.37
N GLU A 49 -13.06 28.61 0.56
CA GLU A 49 -12.54 28.28 -0.77
C GLU A 49 -11.05 27.89 -0.71
N LYS A 50 -10.51 27.44 -1.87
CA LYS A 50 -9.08 27.15 -2.03
C LYS A 50 -8.24 28.35 -1.61
N ARG A 51 -7.16 28.12 -0.88
CA ARG A 51 -6.25 29.19 -0.45
C ARG A 51 -5.19 29.39 -1.51
N VAL A 52 -5.03 30.63 -1.98
CA VAL A 52 -3.92 31.03 -2.85
C VAL A 52 -2.88 31.78 -2.03
N LEU A 53 -1.61 31.39 -2.18
CA LEU A 53 -0.46 32.01 -1.53
C LEU A 53 0.45 32.57 -2.62
N SER A 54 0.35 33.89 -2.86
CA SER A 54 1.24 34.61 -3.77
C SER A 54 2.50 35.04 -3.02
N ILE A 55 3.59 34.30 -3.20
CA ILE A 55 4.85 34.44 -2.48
C ILE A 55 5.84 35.23 -3.36
N PRO A 56 6.15 36.49 -3.03
CA PRO A 56 7.20 37.23 -3.71
C PRO A 56 8.56 36.64 -3.30
N VAL A 57 9.33 36.19 -4.28
CA VAL A 57 10.64 35.57 -4.10
C VAL A 57 11.71 36.33 -4.88
N GLY A 58 12.87 36.46 -4.26
CA GLY A 58 14.12 36.83 -4.90
C GLY A 58 15.00 35.59 -5.09
N ILE A 59 15.53 35.43 -6.29
CA ILE A 59 16.48 34.40 -6.67
C ILE A 59 17.86 35.03 -6.76
N ILE A 60 18.82 34.51 -6.02
CA ILE A 60 20.23 34.93 -6.12
C ILE A 60 20.99 33.82 -6.85
N VAL A 61 21.38 34.09 -8.09
CA VAL A 61 22.06 33.11 -8.95
C VAL A 61 23.46 32.81 -8.40
N PRO A 62 23.83 31.54 -8.17
CA PRO A 62 25.19 31.18 -7.76
C PRO A 62 26.24 31.48 -8.85
N ASP A 63 27.46 31.81 -8.44
CA ASP A 63 28.56 32.10 -9.37
C ASP A 63 28.84 30.92 -10.32
N GLY A 64 28.79 31.19 -11.64
CA GLY A 64 29.10 30.21 -12.69
C GLY A 64 27.90 29.43 -13.24
N ILE A 65 26.68 29.73 -12.80
CA ILE A 65 25.43 29.17 -13.34
C ILE A 65 24.64 30.30 -14.02
N CYS A 66 23.96 29.99 -15.14
CA CYS A 66 23.10 30.94 -15.83
C CYS A 66 21.67 30.94 -15.24
N LEU A 67 20.95 32.04 -15.35
CA LEU A 67 19.59 32.20 -14.83
C LEU A 67 18.61 31.18 -15.44
N GLU A 68 18.81 30.82 -16.70
CA GLU A 68 17.97 29.87 -17.44
C GLU A 68 18.03 28.48 -16.79
N THR A 69 19.23 28.00 -16.45
CA THR A 69 19.42 26.69 -15.79
C THR A 69 18.77 26.68 -14.40
N VAL A 70 18.85 27.78 -13.66
CA VAL A 70 18.17 27.92 -12.36
C VAL A 70 16.65 27.89 -12.54
N THR A 71 16.14 28.48 -13.62
CA THR A 71 14.71 28.51 -13.91
C THR A 71 14.18 27.11 -14.26
N GLU A 72 14.93 26.35 -15.06
CA GLU A 72 14.63 24.94 -15.35
C GLU A 72 14.62 24.09 -14.06
N GLU A 73 15.62 24.25 -13.19
CA GLU A 73 15.64 23.55 -11.90
C GLU A 73 14.45 23.90 -11.00
N ILE A 74 14.00 25.15 -11.02
CA ILE A 74 12.84 25.60 -10.25
C ILE A 74 11.56 25.00 -10.82
N ALA A 75 11.43 24.95 -12.15
CA ALA A 75 10.29 24.33 -12.81
C ALA A 75 10.21 22.84 -12.45
N ASP A 76 11.31 22.09 -12.58
CA ASP A 76 11.39 20.67 -12.24
C ASP A 76 11.06 20.40 -10.76
N TRP A 77 11.44 21.32 -9.87
CA TRP A 77 11.19 21.19 -8.44
C TRP A 77 9.75 21.54 -8.03
N LEU A 78 9.18 22.60 -8.59
CA LEU A 78 7.87 23.13 -8.17
C LEU A 78 6.70 22.49 -8.91
N ILE A 79 6.87 22.09 -10.17
CA ILE A 79 5.82 21.49 -10.99
C ILE A 79 5.61 20.06 -10.53
N THR A 80 4.45 19.80 -9.92
CA THR A 80 4.09 18.49 -9.38
C THR A 80 2.65 18.15 -9.72
N GLU A 81 2.37 16.88 -10.03
CA GLU A 81 1.01 16.43 -10.40
C GLU A 81 0.03 16.42 -9.22
N GLN A 82 0.54 16.26 -8.00
CA GLN A 82 -0.25 16.13 -6.78
C GLN A 82 0.19 17.17 -5.73
N PRO A 83 -0.72 17.65 -4.87
CA PRO A 83 -0.36 18.58 -3.79
C PRO A 83 0.77 18.03 -2.92
N LYS A 84 1.84 18.81 -2.76
CA LYS A 84 2.99 18.48 -1.93
C LYS A 84 3.08 19.40 -0.71
N GLU A 85 3.89 18.96 0.25
CA GLU A 85 4.13 19.69 1.50
C GLU A 85 4.91 20.99 1.23
N LEU A 86 4.33 22.11 1.68
CA LEU A 86 4.93 23.43 1.69
C LEU A 86 5.06 23.90 3.15
N ILE A 87 6.29 24.17 3.58
CA ILE A 87 6.62 24.56 4.96
C ILE A 87 7.43 25.85 4.92
N PHE A 88 7.07 26.83 5.74
CA PHE A 88 7.79 28.11 5.82
C PHE A 88 8.77 28.11 6.98
N ASP A 89 9.96 28.68 6.79
CA ASP A 89 10.99 28.77 7.85
C ASP A 89 10.47 29.51 9.11
N VAL A 90 9.52 30.43 8.94
CA VAL A 90 8.90 31.20 10.03
C VAL A 90 7.84 30.41 10.83
N GLU A 91 7.31 29.32 10.28
CA GLU A 91 6.29 28.47 10.91
C GLU A 91 6.61 26.98 10.61
N PRO A 92 7.73 26.43 11.12
CA PRO A 92 8.18 25.08 10.77
C PRO A 92 7.22 23.98 11.22
N ASP A 93 6.43 24.23 12.27
CA ASP A 93 5.44 23.28 12.81
C ASP A 93 4.10 23.27 12.04
N ARG A 94 4.01 24.00 10.92
CA ARG A 94 2.79 24.14 10.12
C ARG A 94 3.06 23.81 8.66
N THR A 95 2.37 22.80 8.16
CA THR A 95 2.50 22.34 6.77
C THR A 95 1.27 22.71 5.95
N TYR A 96 1.48 23.18 4.73
CA TYR A 96 0.44 23.35 3.73
C TYR A 96 0.55 22.23 2.70
N LEU A 97 -0.58 21.82 2.11
CA LEU A 97 -0.59 20.99 0.91
C LEU A 97 -0.87 21.91 -0.27
N ALA A 98 0.12 22.09 -1.13
CA ALA A 98 0.07 23.06 -2.21
C ALA A 98 0.53 22.47 -3.56
N VAL A 99 -0.01 23.05 -4.63
CA VAL A 99 0.46 22.90 -6.01
C VAL A 99 0.82 24.29 -6.52
N ILE A 100 1.83 24.39 -7.39
CA ILE A 100 2.10 25.65 -8.09
C ILE A 100 1.06 25.86 -9.18
N ASP A 101 0.58 27.10 -9.34
CA ASP A 101 -0.30 27.51 -10.42
C ASP A 101 0.28 28.75 -11.10
N GLU A 102 -0.09 28.94 -12.37
CA GLU A 102 0.33 30.05 -13.24
C GLU A 102 1.82 30.10 -13.65
N GLU A 103 2.09 30.98 -14.60
CA GLU A 103 3.41 31.26 -15.19
C GLU A 103 4.29 32.03 -14.19
N PHE A 104 5.55 31.62 -14.05
CA PHE A 104 6.51 32.27 -13.16
C PHE A 104 7.38 33.23 -13.95
N ASP A 105 6.93 34.48 -14.05
CA ASP A 105 7.69 35.54 -14.69
C ASP A 105 8.74 36.12 -13.73
N LEU A 106 9.98 36.16 -14.19
CA LEU A 106 11.11 36.74 -13.48
C LEU A 106 11.49 38.10 -14.08
N ASP A 107 11.40 39.14 -13.26
CA ASP A 107 12.04 40.42 -13.54
C ASP A 107 13.54 40.27 -13.25
N GLU A 108 14.35 40.28 -14.32
CA GLU A 108 15.79 40.10 -14.23
C GLU A 108 16.52 41.41 -13.88
N PHE A 109 17.39 41.36 -12.87
CA PHE A 109 18.29 42.46 -12.52
C PHE A 109 19.71 41.94 -12.25
N VAL A 110 20.54 41.89 -13.30
CA VAL A 110 21.94 41.42 -13.25
C VAL A 110 22.02 39.96 -12.80
N ASN A 111 22.27 39.68 -11.52
CA ASN A 111 22.38 38.33 -10.95
C ASN A 111 21.24 38.01 -9.96
N ILE A 112 20.23 38.89 -9.90
CA ILE A 112 19.08 38.75 -9.01
C ILE A 112 17.83 38.73 -9.87
N GLY A 113 17.10 37.62 -9.84
CA GLY A 113 15.75 37.52 -10.39
C GLY A 113 14.72 37.81 -9.31
N LYS A 114 13.65 38.53 -9.65
CA LYS A 114 12.51 38.72 -8.75
C LYS A 114 11.24 38.23 -9.41
N GLY A 115 10.42 37.49 -8.68
CA GLY A 115 9.16 37.00 -9.21
C GLY A 115 8.17 36.67 -8.10
N THR A 116 6.95 36.31 -8.46
CA THR A 116 5.92 35.88 -7.50
C THR A 116 5.48 34.46 -7.81
N LEU A 117 5.71 33.55 -6.87
CA LEU A 117 5.23 32.16 -6.97
C LEU A 117 3.81 32.06 -6.42
N GLN A 118 2.88 31.54 -7.20
CA GLN A 118 1.49 31.34 -6.77
C GLN A 118 1.22 29.89 -6.40
N PHE A 119 1.17 29.62 -5.10
CA PHE A 119 0.80 28.30 -4.61
C PHE A 119 -0.69 28.23 -4.34
N ILE A 120 -1.36 27.25 -4.93
CA ILE A 120 -2.74 26.90 -4.62
C ILE A 120 -2.75 25.77 -3.61
N CYS A 121 -3.44 25.98 -2.50
CA CYS A 121 -3.75 24.95 -1.52
C CYS A 121 -5.21 24.50 -1.72
N PRO A 122 -5.45 23.31 -2.31
CA PRO A 122 -6.80 22.76 -2.43
C PRO A 122 -7.45 22.57 -1.06
N MET A 123 -6.65 22.15 -0.06
CA MET A 123 -7.06 22.14 1.33
C MET A 123 -6.63 23.47 2.00
N PRO A 124 -7.59 24.31 2.45
CA PRO A 124 -7.28 25.67 2.93
C PRO A 124 -6.64 25.73 4.33
N TYR A 125 -6.54 24.59 5.02
CA TYR A 125 -6.10 24.50 6.41
C TYR A 125 -4.61 24.15 6.51
N LYS A 126 -3.97 24.61 7.60
CA LYS A 126 -2.60 24.21 7.93
C LYS A 126 -2.65 22.89 8.69
N LEU A 127 -1.82 21.94 8.29
CA LEU A 127 -1.60 20.71 9.03
C LEU A 127 -0.60 20.97 10.16
N GLY A 128 -0.94 20.49 11.35
CA GLY A 128 -0.01 20.45 12.49
C GLY A 128 0.63 19.08 12.60
N LYS A 129 1.39 18.87 13.69
CA LYS A 129 1.97 17.57 14.02
C LYS A 129 0.87 16.51 14.22
N THR A 130 1.09 15.33 13.64
CA THR A 130 0.27 14.14 13.88
C THR A 130 0.36 13.73 15.36
N ASN A 131 -0.79 13.51 15.99
CA ASN A 131 -0.87 13.04 17.36
C ASN A 131 -1.36 11.59 17.36
N THR A 132 -0.55 10.69 17.89
CA THR A 132 -0.89 9.28 18.05
C THR A 132 -1.40 9.04 19.46
N HIS A 133 -2.56 8.41 19.57
CA HIS A 133 -3.17 8.03 20.84
C HIS A 133 -3.35 6.52 20.84
N THR A 134 -2.86 5.87 21.90
CA THR A 134 -3.04 4.42 22.05
C THR A 134 -4.43 4.13 22.63
N PHE A 135 -5.01 3.03 22.17
CA PHE A 135 -6.21 2.47 22.76
C PHE A 135 -5.83 1.63 23.97
N THR A 136 -6.52 1.83 25.08
CA THR A 136 -6.28 1.08 26.30
C THR A 136 -7.57 0.45 26.78
N GLN A 137 -7.48 -0.82 27.20
CA GLN A 137 -8.57 -1.48 27.90
C GLN A 137 -8.39 -1.20 29.39
N ASN A 138 -9.31 -0.45 30.00
CA ASN A 138 -9.24 -0.15 31.41
C ASN A 138 -10.54 -0.55 32.11
N TRP A 139 -10.45 -1.60 32.95
CA TRP A 139 -11.51 -2.16 33.81
C TRP A 139 -12.83 -2.58 33.14
N SER A 140 -12.96 -2.48 31.81
CA SER A 140 -14.14 -2.85 31.03
C SER A 140 -13.78 -3.75 29.85
N THR A 141 -14.79 -4.32 29.19
CA THR A 141 -14.62 -5.02 27.91
C THR A 141 -14.34 -4.09 26.75
N GLU A 142 -14.49 -2.77 26.93
CA GLU A 142 -14.30 -1.79 25.88
C GLU A 142 -12.84 -1.30 25.84
N ILE A 143 -12.27 -1.27 24.65
CA ILE A 143 -10.98 -0.65 24.39
C ILE A 143 -11.25 0.78 23.94
N THR A 144 -10.79 1.77 24.72
CA THR A 144 -11.12 3.17 24.47
C THR A 144 -9.86 4.04 24.42
N SER A 145 -9.94 5.14 23.69
CA SER A 145 -8.95 6.21 23.71
C SER A 145 -9.68 7.54 23.73
N ASN A 146 -9.35 8.39 24.71
CA ASN A 146 -9.97 9.70 24.88
C ASN A 146 -8.92 10.78 24.61
N PHE A 147 -9.20 11.62 23.63
CA PHE A 147 -8.34 12.76 23.29
C PHE A 147 -9.19 13.94 22.83
N THR A 148 -8.59 15.12 22.86
CA THR A 148 -9.23 16.35 22.41
C THR A 148 -8.47 16.89 21.21
N ASN A 149 -9.16 17.03 20.07
CA ASN A 149 -8.62 17.74 18.93
C ASN A 149 -8.45 19.22 19.29
N LYS A 150 -7.19 19.67 19.45
CA LYS A 150 -6.83 21.08 19.71
C LYS A 150 -6.78 21.93 18.42
N GLY A 151 -7.08 21.33 17.28
CA GLY A 151 -7.18 22.02 16.00
C GLY A 151 -8.43 22.89 15.90
N SER A 152 -8.48 23.73 14.86
CA SER A 152 -9.61 24.62 14.59
C SER A 152 -10.72 23.97 13.77
N VAL A 153 -10.47 22.78 13.22
CA VAL A 153 -11.39 22.04 12.34
C VAL A 153 -11.37 20.59 12.76
N GLU A 154 -12.49 19.90 12.55
CA GLU A 154 -12.58 18.45 12.67
C GLU A 154 -11.57 17.78 11.73
N ALA A 155 -10.83 16.82 12.26
CA ALA A 155 -9.82 16.07 11.51
C ALA A 155 -10.22 14.59 11.52
N PRO A 156 -10.30 13.92 10.36
CA PRO A 156 -10.56 12.49 10.32
C PRO A 156 -9.41 11.73 11.00
N ALA A 157 -9.75 10.73 11.80
CA ALA A 157 -8.77 9.89 12.47
C ALA A 157 -8.35 8.72 11.57
N LEU A 158 -7.05 8.40 11.57
CA LEU A 158 -6.55 7.13 11.07
C LEU A 158 -6.53 6.13 12.23
N LEU A 159 -7.15 4.96 12.03
CA LEU A 159 -7.27 3.91 13.04
C LEU A 159 -6.48 2.69 12.58
N GLU A 160 -5.52 2.28 13.40
CA GLU A 160 -4.71 1.09 13.20
C GLU A 160 -5.09 0.06 14.27
N ILE A 161 -5.45 -1.15 13.85
CA ILE A 161 -6.01 -2.19 14.73
C ILE A 161 -5.32 -3.51 14.42
N ASP A 162 -4.56 -4.01 15.39
CA ASP A 162 -3.91 -5.31 15.32
C ASP A 162 -4.84 -6.41 15.87
N VAL A 163 -5.34 -7.26 14.98
CA VAL A 163 -6.24 -8.37 15.34
C VAL A 163 -5.42 -9.56 15.83
N THR A 164 -5.46 -9.84 17.12
CA THR A 164 -4.68 -10.93 17.75
C THR A 164 -5.44 -12.25 17.84
N LYS A 165 -6.77 -12.23 17.70
CA LYS A 165 -7.65 -13.41 17.73
C LYS A 165 -8.69 -13.30 16.62
N PRO A 166 -9.12 -14.42 16.02
CA PRO A 166 -10.22 -14.40 15.05
C PRO A 166 -11.46 -13.72 15.63
N SER A 167 -12.09 -12.86 14.84
CA SER A 167 -13.34 -12.19 15.17
C SER A 167 -14.22 -12.13 13.92
N THR A 168 -15.53 -12.26 14.09
CA THR A 168 -16.49 -12.15 12.99
C THR A 168 -16.93 -10.71 12.73
N PHE A 169 -16.65 -9.80 13.67
CA PHE A 169 -16.95 -8.39 13.53
C PHE A 169 -15.96 -7.50 14.27
N LEU A 170 -15.93 -6.24 13.87
CA LEU A 170 -15.22 -5.15 14.52
C LEU A 170 -16.13 -3.93 14.55
N ASP A 171 -16.39 -3.40 15.74
CA ASP A 171 -17.08 -2.14 15.93
C ASP A 171 -16.12 -1.06 16.41
N VAL A 172 -16.09 0.05 15.70
CA VAL A 172 -15.38 1.24 16.15
C VAL A 172 -16.35 2.39 16.26
N TRP A 173 -16.45 2.91 17.47
CA TRP A 173 -17.33 3.99 17.82
C TRP A 173 -16.56 5.29 17.93
N PHE A 174 -17.13 6.37 17.41
CA PHE A 174 -16.54 7.71 17.44
C PHE A 174 -17.60 8.77 17.66
N GLY A 175 -17.19 9.96 18.07
CA GLY A 175 -18.09 11.05 18.46
C GLY A 175 -18.11 11.29 19.97
N LYS A 176 -18.96 12.22 20.39
CA LYS A 176 -19.02 12.64 21.79
C LYS A 176 -19.66 11.54 22.64
N TYR A 177 -19.13 11.31 23.84
CA TYR A 177 -19.74 10.39 24.81
C TYR A 177 -20.64 11.17 25.78
N PRO A 178 -21.81 10.64 26.21
CA PRO A 178 -22.45 9.41 25.75
C PRO A 178 -23.40 9.60 24.54
N LEU A 179 -23.71 10.84 24.18
CA LEU A 179 -24.67 11.21 23.13
C LEU A 179 -23.95 11.59 21.84
N GLU A 180 -24.54 11.27 20.68
CA GLU A 180 -23.96 11.53 19.34
C GLU A 180 -22.77 10.63 18.98
N ARG A 181 -22.75 9.39 19.51
CA ARG A 181 -21.85 8.35 19.02
C ARG A 181 -22.32 7.83 17.67
N ASN A 182 -21.45 7.92 16.69
CA ASN A 182 -21.53 7.14 15.46
C ASN A 182 -20.65 5.90 15.61
N TYR A 183 -20.86 4.92 14.74
CA TYR A 183 -19.97 3.77 14.64
C TYR A 183 -19.82 3.32 13.20
N PHE A 184 -18.71 2.66 12.92
CA PHE A 184 -18.57 1.82 11.75
C PHE A 184 -18.38 0.37 12.21
N ARG A 185 -18.99 -0.55 11.47
CA ARG A 185 -18.89 -1.99 11.70
C ARG A 185 -18.30 -2.65 10.46
N ILE A 186 -17.36 -3.56 10.69
CA ILE A 186 -16.91 -4.53 9.70
C ILE A 186 -17.42 -5.90 10.17
N GLY A 187 -18.00 -6.68 9.26
CA GLY A 187 -18.55 -8.01 9.57
C GLY A 187 -19.87 -7.97 10.33
N TYR A 188 -20.25 -9.11 10.92
CA TYR A 188 -21.53 -9.29 11.60
C TYR A 188 -21.35 -10.01 12.94
N PRO A 189 -22.05 -9.56 14.00
CA PRO A 189 -22.10 -10.32 15.24
C PRO A 189 -22.87 -11.62 14.97
N LEU A 190 -22.34 -12.73 15.48
CA LEU A 190 -23.02 -14.01 15.41
C LEU A 190 -24.22 -14.05 16.35
N THR A 191 -25.29 -14.69 15.89
CA THR A 191 -26.41 -15.10 16.73
C THR A 191 -26.07 -16.36 17.52
N VAL A 192 -26.86 -16.69 18.55
CA VAL A 192 -26.62 -17.86 19.42
C VAL A 192 -26.72 -19.21 18.68
N GLU A 193 -27.29 -19.22 17.48
CA GLU A 193 -27.47 -20.43 16.66
C GLU A 193 -26.34 -20.61 15.64
N GLU A 194 -25.47 -19.61 15.45
CA GLU A 194 -24.44 -19.63 14.43
C GLU A 194 -23.09 -20.10 15.00
N THR A 195 -22.51 -21.13 14.39
CA THR A 195 -21.14 -21.59 14.69
C THR A 195 -20.14 -20.84 13.80
N THR A 196 -19.07 -20.31 14.39
CA THR A 196 -17.94 -19.76 13.61
C THR A 196 -17.33 -20.86 12.74
N VAL A 197 -17.37 -20.72 11.42
CA VAL A 197 -16.60 -21.56 10.50
C VAL A 197 -15.52 -20.68 9.87
N GLN A 198 -14.27 -21.07 10.03
CA GLN A 198 -13.17 -20.43 9.30
C GLN A 198 -13.26 -20.93 7.85
N GLU A 199 -13.63 -20.05 6.92
CA GLU A 199 -13.87 -20.42 5.51
C GLU A 199 -12.64 -21.04 4.83
N ARG A 200 -11.43 -20.57 5.18
CA ARG A 200 -10.17 -21.10 4.66
C ARG A 200 -9.20 -21.31 5.83
N GLU A 201 -8.91 -22.57 6.13
CA GLU A 201 -7.83 -22.94 7.05
C GLU A 201 -6.64 -23.47 6.25
N ARG A 202 -5.46 -22.86 6.45
CA ARG A 202 -4.24 -23.34 5.80
C ARG A 202 -3.69 -24.53 6.59
N VAL A 203 -4.00 -25.73 6.11
CA VAL A 203 -3.61 -27.01 6.71
C VAL A 203 -2.19 -27.47 6.35
N LEU A 204 -1.69 -27.03 5.20
CA LEU A 204 -0.33 -27.33 4.73
C LEU A 204 0.26 -26.11 4.05
N TRP A 205 1.49 -25.77 4.43
CA TRP A 205 2.34 -24.82 3.72
C TRP A 205 3.72 -25.45 3.56
N ASP A 206 4.21 -25.49 2.33
CA ASP A 206 5.55 -25.92 2.01
C ASP A 206 6.11 -24.97 0.96
N ASP A 207 7.16 -24.22 1.32
CA ASP A 207 7.84 -23.30 0.43
C ASP A 207 8.89 -24.01 -0.44
N MET A 208 8.97 -25.35 -0.35
CA MET A 208 9.86 -26.21 -1.13
C MET A 208 11.35 -25.89 -0.92
N SER A 209 11.69 -25.27 0.22
CA SER A 209 13.07 -24.92 0.61
C SER A 209 13.86 -26.09 1.17
N THR A 210 13.20 -27.22 1.47
CA THR A 210 13.80 -28.42 2.06
C THR A 210 13.11 -29.70 1.61
N THR A 211 13.87 -30.80 1.53
CA THR A 211 13.32 -32.14 1.33
C THR A 211 12.90 -32.80 2.65
N ILE A 212 13.10 -32.14 3.79
CA ILE A 212 12.69 -32.67 5.10
C ILE A 212 11.15 -32.78 5.15
N GLY A 213 10.67 -33.97 5.53
CA GLY A 213 9.24 -34.31 5.55
C GLY A 213 8.71 -34.89 4.23
N TRP A 214 9.52 -34.88 3.17
CA TRP A 214 9.24 -35.61 1.94
C TRP A 214 9.90 -37.00 2.00
N THR A 215 9.10 -38.05 1.88
CA THR A 215 9.58 -39.43 1.86
C THR A 215 9.78 -39.88 0.41
N PRO A 216 11.00 -40.27 0.00
CA PRO A 216 11.25 -40.78 -1.34
C PRO A 216 10.43 -42.05 -1.63
N VAL A 217 9.89 -42.13 -2.83
CA VAL A 217 9.17 -43.31 -3.33
C VAL A 217 10.05 -43.97 -4.38
N THR A 218 10.46 -45.22 -4.14
CA THR A 218 11.31 -46.01 -5.05
C THR A 218 10.54 -47.10 -5.81
N SER A 219 9.25 -47.25 -5.50
CA SER A 219 8.36 -48.20 -6.17
C SER A 219 7.77 -47.60 -7.45
N GLN A 220 7.06 -48.45 -8.19
CA GLN A 220 6.21 -48.01 -9.28
C GLN A 220 4.98 -47.27 -8.72
N VAL A 221 4.66 -46.13 -9.31
CA VAL A 221 3.45 -45.33 -9.08
C VAL A 221 2.76 -45.18 -10.43
N GLU A 222 1.75 -46.01 -10.67
CA GLU A 222 1.13 -46.18 -11.98
C GLU A 222 2.14 -46.39 -13.13
N GLU A 223 2.31 -45.38 -14.00
CA GLU A 223 3.19 -45.40 -15.17
C GLU A 223 4.59 -44.85 -14.88
N MET A 224 4.81 -44.28 -13.69
CA MET A 224 6.08 -43.71 -13.26
C MET A 224 6.85 -44.64 -12.34
N ARG A 225 8.16 -44.72 -12.51
CA ARG A 225 9.04 -45.43 -11.57
C ARG A 225 9.92 -44.45 -10.81
N GLY A 226 9.93 -44.59 -9.48
CA GLY A 226 10.84 -43.85 -8.61
C GLY A 226 12.27 -44.36 -8.74
N THR A 227 13.07 -43.73 -9.59
CA THR A 227 14.48 -44.09 -9.84
C THR A 227 15.45 -42.93 -9.58
N GLY A 228 14.91 -41.73 -9.40
CA GLY A 228 15.66 -40.50 -9.19
C GLY A 228 15.63 -40.00 -7.76
N GLU A 229 16.24 -38.84 -7.54
CA GLU A 229 16.22 -38.11 -6.26
C GLU A 229 15.68 -36.70 -6.46
N LEU A 230 15.00 -36.17 -5.44
CA LEU A 230 14.64 -34.76 -5.37
C LEU A 230 15.67 -34.01 -4.51
N LYS A 231 16.11 -32.85 -4.99
CA LYS A 231 17.00 -31.92 -4.27
C LYS A 231 16.39 -30.53 -4.24
N VAL A 232 16.92 -29.69 -3.35
CA VAL A 232 16.55 -28.29 -3.25
C VAL A 232 17.34 -27.49 -4.29
N LYS A 233 16.65 -26.66 -5.07
CA LYS A 233 17.21 -25.65 -5.96
C LYS A 233 17.16 -24.30 -5.25
N ASP A 234 18.34 -23.71 -5.00
CA ASP A 234 18.51 -22.34 -4.50
C ASP A 234 17.64 -22.00 -3.26
N GLY A 235 17.33 -22.99 -2.41
CA GLY A 235 16.52 -22.80 -1.20
C GLY A 235 15.04 -22.47 -1.43
N THR A 236 14.52 -22.58 -2.66
CA THR A 236 13.19 -22.05 -3.03
C THR A 236 12.32 -22.99 -3.86
N ALA A 237 12.85 -24.13 -4.29
CA ALA A 237 12.10 -25.13 -5.04
C ALA A 237 12.72 -26.53 -4.88
N LEU A 238 11.89 -27.58 -5.07
CA LEU A 238 12.37 -28.94 -5.27
C LEU A 238 12.52 -29.22 -6.76
N TYR A 239 13.60 -29.91 -7.14
CA TYR A 239 13.85 -30.34 -8.51
C TYR A 239 14.49 -31.74 -8.55
N CYS A 240 14.42 -32.39 -9.71
CA CYS A 240 15.01 -33.70 -9.95
C CYS A 240 16.34 -33.57 -10.71
N PRO A 241 17.52 -33.53 -10.04
CA PRO A 241 18.82 -33.49 -10.71
C PRO A 241 19.22 -34.81 -11.36
N TYR A 242 18.67 -35.92 -10.89
CA TYR A 242 19.01 -37.26 -11.34
C TYR A 242 17.72 -38.06 -11.52
N TYR A 243 17.46 -38.51 -12.74
CA TYR A 243 16.22 -39.19 -13.10
C TYR A 243 16.31 -40.72 -12.96
N GLY A 244 17.51 -41.30 -12.89
CA GLY A 244 17.72 -42.75 -12.88
C GLY A 244 18.91 -43.15 -13.75
N PRO A 245 19.31 -44.43 -13.74
CA PRO A 245 20.41 -44.91 -14.57
C PRO A 245 20.07 -44.81 -16.06
N GLU A 246 21.10 -44.61 -16.88
CA GLU A 246 20.96 -44.56 -18.34
C GLU A 246 20.34 -45.86 -18.88
N GLY A 247 19.45 -45.75 -19.85
CA GLY A 247 18.70 -46.89 -20.39
C GLY A 247 17.48 -47.32 -19.56
N THR A 248 17.09 -46.55 -18.54
CA THR A 248 15.81 -46.78 -17.85
C THR A 248 14.66 -46.48 -18.82
N GLU A 249 13.84 -47.50 -19.10
CA GLU A 249 12.68 -47.36 -19.97
C GLU A 249 11.47 -46.80 -19.19
N LYS A 250 10.53 -46.16 -19.92
CA LYS A 250 9.29 -45.54 -19.41
C LYS A 250 9.52 -44.28 -18.57
N PHE A 251 8.45 -43.65 -18.11
CA PHE A 251 8.59 -42.46 -17.26
C PHE A 251 9.23 -42.82 -15.92
N HIS A 252 10.32 -42.13 -15.60
CA HIS A 252 11.10 -42.41 -14.41
C HIS A 252 11.72 -41.12 -13.87
N GLY A 253 11.92 -41.02 -12.57
CA GLY A 253 12.41 -39.78 -11.95
C GLY A 253 12.38 -39.78 -10.43
N GLY A 254 12.63 -38.61 -9.85
CA GLY A 254 12.50 -38.37 -8.42
C GLY A 254 11.03 -38.25 -8.03
N ILE A 255 10.58 -39.16 -7.17
CA ILE A 255 9.22 -39.17 -6.64
C ILE A 255 9.31 -39.12 -5.12
N ALA A 256 8.53 -38.25 -4.49
CA ALA A 256 8.40 -38.21 -3.04
C ALA A 256 6.97 -37.90 -2.63
N LYS A 257 6.59 -38.32 -1.42
CA LYS A 257 5.29 -38.04 -0.83
C LYS A 257 5.42 -37.43 0.56
N LYS A 258 4.47 -36.57 0.92
CA LYS A 258 4.37 -35.91 2.22
C LYS A 258 2.95 -36.04 2.74
N SER A 259 2.80 -36.30 4.03
CA SER A 259 1.48 -36.41 4.66
C SER A 259 0.95 -35.03 5.01
N ILE A 260 -0.36 -34.84 4.86
CA ILE A 260 -1.07 -33.63 5.31
C ILE A 260 -1.15 -33.66 6.84
N PRO A 261 -0.68 -32.61 7.55
CA PRO A 261 -0.85 -32.52 9.00
C PRO A 261 -2.33 -32.60 9.39
N GLY A 262 -2.66 -33.42 10.39
CA GLY A 262 -4.04 -33.56 10.87
C GLY A 262 -4.86 -34.67 10.19
N GLY A 263 -4.33 -35.33 9.15
CA GLY A 263 -4.99 -36.47 8.50
C GLY A 263 -5.65 -36.10 7.17
N PRO A 264 -6.51 -36.98 6.61
CA PRO A 264 -7.22 -36.68 5.37
C PRO A 264 -8.19 -35.51 5.57
N ILE A 265 -8.34 -34.71 4.52
CA ILE A 265 -9.24 -33.56 4.49
C ILE A 265 -10.21 -33.69 3.32
N GLN A 266 -11.41 -33.14 3.48
CA GLN A 266 -12.42 -33.00 2.42
C GLN A 266 -12.62 -31.51 2.12
N ASP A 267 -13.17 -31.19 0.95
CA ASP A 267 -13.48 -29.82 0.51
C ASP A 267 -12.27 -28.86 0.64
N PHE A 268 -11.22 -29.12 -0.15
CA PHE A 268 -9.96 -28.38 -0.09
C PHE A 268 -9.69 -27.55 -1.35
N GLU A 269 -8.87 -26.51 -1.19
CA GLU A 269 -8.27 -25.73 -2.27
C GLU A 269 -6.75 -25.93 -2.21
N MET A 270 -6.12 -26.29 -3.34
CA MET A 270 -4.67 -26.43 -3.44
C MET A 270 -4.11 -25.46 -4.48
N GLU A 271 -3.16 -24.63 -4.05
CA GLU A 271 -2.30 -23.86 -4.94
C GLU A 271 -0.92 -24.54 -5.02
N THR A 272 -0.43 -24.74 -6.24
CA THR A 272 0.93 -25.22 -6.48
C THR A 272 1.56 -24.44 -7.62
N ARG A 273 2.87 -24.23 -7.53
CA ARG A 273 3.66 -23.55 -8.57
C ARG A 273 4.63 -24.55 -9.17
N VAL A 274 4.47 -24.78 -10.46
CA VAL A 274 5.27 -25.74 -11.23
C VAL A 274 6.02 -25.00 -12.32
N HIS A 275 7.28 -25.37 -12.52
CA HIS A 275 8.11 -24.89 -13.61
C HIS A 275 8.71 -26.08 -14.35
N LEU A 276 8.35 -26.23 -15.62
CA LEU A 276 8.95 -27.20 -16.54
C LEU A 276 9.71 -26.42 -17.62
N GLN A 277 10.97 -26.80 -17.86
CA GLN A 277 11.82 -26.18 -18.87
C GLN A 277 12.52 -27.25 -19.68
N SER A 278 12.11 -27.42 -20.93
CA SER A 278 12.74 -28.31 -21.91
C SER A 278 13.26 -27.45 -23.06
N LYS A 279 14.58 -27.46 -23.31
CA LYS A 279 15.19 -26.69 -24.41
C LYS A 279 15.49 -27.55 -25.63
N ASN A 280 15.66 -28.84 -25.41
CA ASN A 280 16.01 -29.84 -26.41
C ASN A 280 15.07 -31.04 -26.30
N ILE A 281 15.01 -31.85 -27.36
CA ILE A 281 14.14 -33.04 -27.44
C ILE A 281 14.49 -34.10 -26.39
N ASP A 282 15.73 -34.16 -25.92
CA ASP A 282 16.19 -35.07 -24.86
C ASP A 282 15.89 -34.57 -23.44
N GLN A 283 15.35 -33.36 -23.30
CA GLN A 283 14.95 -32.74 -22.03
C GLN A 283 13.43 -32.74 -21.83
N MET A 284 12.70 -33.42 -22.70
CA MET A 284 11.26 -33.63 -22.58
C MET A 284 10.93 -34.40 -21.30
N GLY A 285 9.76 -34.12 -20.74
CA GLY A 285 9.37 -34.72 -19.48
C GLY A 285 8.07 -34.18 -18.93
N ARG A 286 7.83 -34.45 -17.66
CA ARG A 286 6.63 -34.02 -16.95
C ARG A 286 6.92 -33.71 -15.50
N VAL A 287 6.12 -32.81 -14.93
CA VAL A 287 6.02 -32.60 -13.50
C VAL A 287 4.59 -32.89 -13.08
N GLU A 288 4.43 -33.74 -12.07
CA GLU A 288 3.12 -34.15 -11.56
C GLU A 288 2.99 -33.88 -10.06
N VAL A 289 1.81 -33.41 -9.66
CA VAL A 289 1.36 -33.34 -8.26
C VAL A 289 0.19 -34.32 -8.11
N LEU A 290 0.38 -35.31 -7.24
CA LEU A 290 -0.60 -36.35 -6.97
C LEU A 290 -1.17 -36.17 -5.57
N LEU A 291 -2.49 -36.12 -5.46
CA LEU A 291 -3.20 -36.15 -4.18
C LEU A 291 -3.62 -37.57 -3.88
N LEU A 292 -3.30 -38.03 -2.67
CA LEU A 292 -3.49 -39.42 -2.25
C LEU A 292 -4.53 -39.51 -1.13
N ASP A 293 -5.28 -40.61 -1.10
CA ASP A 293 -6.12 -40.97 0.05
C ASP A 293 -5.29 -41.61 1.19
N GLU A 294 -5.94 -41.99 2.29
CA GLU A 294 -5.31 -42.65 3.44
C GLU A 294 -4.62 -43.98 3.09
N SER A 295 -5.06 -44.65 2.01
CA SER A 295 -4.50 -45.90 1.51
C SER A 295 -3.41 -45.69 0.46
N SER A 296 -3.00 -44.45 0.21
CA SER A 296 -2.06 -44.05 -0.85
C SER A 296 -2.57 -44.29 -2.28
N ASN A 297 -3.89 -44.37 -2.48
CA ASN A 297 -4.48 -44.37 -3.83
C ASN A 297 -4.58 -42.93 -4.35
N ILE A 298 -4.42 -42.75 -5.65
CA ILE A 298 -4.51 -41.42 -6.28
C ILE A 298 -5.97 -40.98 -6.36
N VAL A 299 -6.27 -39.83 -5.78
CA VAL A 299 -7.60 -39.19 -5.80
C VAL A 299 -7.66 -38.06 -6.82
N ALA A 300 -6.56 -37.33 -7.01
CA ALA A 300 -6.44 -36.30 -8.02
C ALA A 300 -5.02 -36.23 -8.58
N ARG A 301 -4.92 -35.84 -9.86
CA ARG A 301 -3.66 -35.60 -10.58
C ARG A 301 -3.68 -34.23 -11.20
N ILE A 302 -2.59 -33.49 -11.02
CA ILE A 302 -2.29 -32.28 -11.77
C ILE A 302 -0.94 -32.52 -12.44
N ASN A 303 -0.89 -32.41 -13.76
CA ASN A 303 0.33 -32.61 -14.52
C ASN A 303 0.60 -31.47 -15.50
N MET A 304 1.89 -31.20 -15.70
CA MET A 304 2.40 -30.34 -16.77
C MET A 304 3.41 -31.17 -17.54
N ASN A 305 3.14 -31.36 -18.83
CA ASN A 305 3.91 -32.25 -19.71
C ASN A 305 4.49 -31.45 -20.88
N ASP A 306 5.70 -31.81 -21.28
CA ASP A 306 6.29 -31.43 -22.57
C ASP A 306 6.69 -32.71 -23.30
N LEU A 307 5.81 -33.17 -24.20
CA LEU A 307 5.90 -34.44 -24.92
C LEU A 307 5.78 -34.21 -26.43
N TYR A 308 6.83 -34.54 -27.19
CA TYR A 308 6.88 -34.39 -28.65
C TYR A 308 6.05 -35.44 -29.42
N TRP A 309 5.76 -36.61 -28.83
CA TRP A 309 5.15 -37.72 -29.57
C TRP A 309 3.62 -37.60 -29.75
N ASP A 310 2.94 -36.77 -28.94
CA ASP A 310 1.48 -36.55 -29.00
C ASP A 310 1.08 -35.25 -29.71
N ALA A 311 2.03 -34.51 -30.29
CA ALA A 311 1.71 -33.43 -31.20
C ALA A 311 1.33 -34.04 -32.56
N GLU A 312 0.05 -34.37 -32.73
CA GLU A 312 -0.53 -34.62 -34.06
C GLU A 312 -0.14 -33.46 -34.99
N ILE A 313 0.43 -33.80 -36.15
CA ILE A 313 0.49 -32.91 -37.32
C ILE A 313 -0.90 -32.85 -37.93
#